data_AF-J9GR38-F1
#
_entry.id   AF-J9GR38-F1
#
_cell.length_a   1.000
_cell.length_b   1.000
_cell.length_c   1.000
_cell.angle_alpha   90.00
_cell.angle_beta   90.00
_cell.angle_gamma   90.00
#
_symmetry.space_group_name_H-M   'P 1'
#
loop_
_entity.id
_entity.type
_entity.pdbx_description
1 polymer ?
#
loop_
_entity_poly.entity_id
_entity_poly.type
_entity_poly.pdbx_seq_one_letter_code
_entity_poly.pdbx_strand_id
1 'polypeptide(L)'
;MLIAVDFDGTIVKHRYPEIGEEIPFAIDTLKKLYAEGHQIILWTVREGKLLEEAVQFCRERGLEFYAINKDYPEEKVEKNQNFSRKLKVDLFIDDR
;
A
#
# COMPACT_ATOMS: atom_id res chain seq x y z
N MET A 1 3.54 0.20 -14.24
CA MET A 1 3.77 -1.04 -13.44
C MET A 1 2.79 -1.06 -12.29
N LEU A 2 2.42 -2.24 -11.83
CA LEU A 2 1.71 -2.47 -10.58
C LEU A 2 2.75 -2.71 -9.48
N ILE A 3 2.76 -1.88 -8.45
CA ILE A 3 3.77 -1.86 -7.38
C ILE A 3 3.08 -2.09 -6.04
N ALA A 4 3.47 -3.14 -5.31
CA ALA A 4 3.06 -3.35 -3.93
C ALA A 4 4.03 -2.61 -3.00
N VAL A 5 3.50 -1.82 -2.08
CA VAL A 5 4.31 -1.02 -1.15
C VAL A 5 3.86 -1.31 0.28
N ASP A 6 4.80 -1.74 1.12
CA ASP A 6 4.56 -1.90 2.55
C ASP A 6 4.34 -0.55 3.26
N PHE A 7 3.76 -0.60 4.46
CA PHE A 7 3.50 0.58 5.27
C PHE A 7 4.54 0.79 6.40
N ASP A 8 4.70 -0.18 7.30
CA ASP A 8 5.42 -0.04 8.57
C ASP A 8 6.91 -0.39 8.46
N GLY A 9 7.74 0.62 8.24
CA GLY A 9 9.15 0.45 7.90
C GLY A 9 9.46 0.95 6.49
N THR A 10 8.41 1.15 5.67
CA THR A 10 8.52 1.53 4.26
C THR A 10 7.97 2.94 3.96
N ILE A 11 6.72 3.24 4.32
CA ILE A 11 6.14 4.59 4.17
C ILE A 11 6.38 5.43 5.43
N VAL A 12 6.23 4.79 6.59
CA VAL A 12 6.48 5.38 7.91
C VAL A 12 7.53 4.56 8.65
N LYS A 13 8.18 5.16 9.65
CA LYS A 13 9.04 4.41 10.58
C LYS A 13 8.22 3.34 11.28
N HIS A 14 8.80 2.15 11.46
CA HIS A 14 8.12 1.04 12.12
C HIS A 14 7.77 1.39 13.58
N ARG A 15 6.47 1.56 13.86
CA ARG A 15 5.92 1.86 15.19
C ARG A 15 4.64 1.07 15.51
N TYR A 16 4.37 0.00 14.76
CA TYR A 16 3.17 -0.82 14.93
C TYR A 16 2.92 -1.17 16.42
N PRO A 17 1.69 -0.96 16.94
CA PRO A 17 0.46 -0.63 16.23
C PRO A 17 0.27 0.86 15.87
N GLU A 18 1.07 1.76 16.44
CA GLU A 18 1.02 3.19 16.17
C GLU A 18 1.52 3.51 14.76
N ILE A 19 1.18 4.69 14.23
CA ILE A 19 1.74 5.20 12.97
C ILE A 19 3.00 5.99 13.31
N GLY A 20 4.14 5.58 12.74
CA GLY A 20 5.39 6.30 12.91
C GLY A 20 5.46 7.58 12.09
N GLU A 21 6.55 8.33 12.27
CA GLU A 21 6.85 9.46 11.40
C GLU A 21 7.07 8.97 9.97
N GLU A 22 6.66 9.79 9.00
CA GLU A 22 6.93 9.55 7.58
C GLU A 22 8.45 9.34 7.35
N ILE A 23 8.79 8.33 6.54
CA ILE A 23 10.15 8.17 6.03
C ILE A 23 10.43 9.30 5.03
N PRO A 24 11.56 10.02 5.13
CA PRO A 24 11.81 11.18 4.27
C PRO A 24 11.56 10.89 2.79
N PHE A 25 10.71 11.73 2.17
CA PHE A 25 10.32 11.67 0.77
C PHE A 25 9.52 10.42 0.35
N ALA A 26 9.10 9.54 1.26
CA ALA A 26 8.35 8.33 0.89
C ALA A 26 7.07 8.69 0.13
N ILE A 27 6.24 9.57 0.70
CA ILE A 27 4.96 9.95 0.10
C ILE A 27 5.16 10.74 -1.20
N ASP A 28 6.08 11.69 -1.21
CA ASP A 28 6.39 12.49 -2.41
C ASP A 28 6.90 11.61 -3.57
N THR A 29 7.70 10.59 -3.26
CA THR A 29 8.21 9.65 -4.25
C THR A 29 7.09 8.77 -4.80
N LEU A 30 6.21 8.25 -3.94
CA LEU A 30 5.06 7.46 -4.38
C LEU A 30 4.10 8.30 -5.24
N LYS A 31 3.88 9.58 -4.91
CA LYS A 31 3.08 10.49 -5.73
C LYS A 31 3.70 10.75 -7.11
N LYS A 32 5.02 10.83 -7.21
CA LYS A 32 5.73 10.92 -8.50
C LYS A 32 5.54 9.66 -9.33
N LEU A 33 5.69 8.48 -8.72
CA LEU A 33 5.44 7.20 -9.41
C LEU A 33 4.00 7.13 -9.92
N TYR A 34 3.02 7.59 -9.12
CA TYR A 34 1.64 7.68 -9.58
C TYR A 34 1.48 8.61 -10.80
N ALA A 35 2.11 9.79 -10.78
CA ALA A 35 2.08 10.75 -11.88
C ALA A 35 2.74 10.22 -13.17
N GLU A 36 3.71 9.31 -13.04
CA GLU A 36 4.37 8.61 -14.15
C GLU A 36 3.52 7.43 -14.69
N GLY A 37 2.34 7.18 -14.12
CA GLY A 37 1.40 6.14 -14.57
C GLY A 37 1.59 4.78 -13.90
N HIS A 38 2.32 4.71 -12.78
CA HIS A 38 2.39 3.50 -11.98
C HIS A 38 1.14 3.36 -11.09
N GLN A 39 0.67 2.12 -10.91
CA GLN A 39 -0.41 1.80 -9.99
C GLN A 39 0.21 1.27 -8.71
N ILE A 40 -0.20 1.85 -7.58
CA ILE A 40 0.37 1.53 -6.27
C ILE A 40 -0.69 0.80 -5.45
N ILE A 41 -0.35 -0.39 -4.97
CA ILE A 41 -1.15 -1.17 -4.04
C ILE A 41 -0.54 -1.02 -2.65
N LEU A 42 -1.34 -0.60 -1.67
CA LEU A 42 -0.94 -0.70 -0.27
C LEU A 42 -0.92 -2.17 0.13
N TRP A 43 0.24 -2.69 0.50
CA TRP A 43 0.45 -4.08 0.87
C TRP A 43 0.93 -4.18 2.30
N THR A 44 0.02 -4.34 3.24
CA THR A 44 0.33 -4.28 4.68
C THR A 44 -0.38 -5.38 5.44
N VAL A 45 0.24 -5.82 6.54
CA VAL A 45 -0.38 -6.72 7.51
C VAL A 45 -1.42 -6.03 8.40
N ARG A 46 -1.54 -4.69 8.32
CA ARG A 46 -2.61 -3.96 9.03
C ARG A 46 -3.98 -4.39 8.52
N GLU A 47 -4.91 -4.56 9.45
CA GLU A 47 -6.30 -4.95 9.19
C GLU A 47 -7.29 -4.11 10.01
N GLY A 48 -8.55 -4.09 9.58
CA GLY A 48 -9.63 -3.37 10.26
C GLY A 48 -9.29 -1.90 10.52
N LYS A 49 -9.48 -1.46 11.75
CA LYS A 49 -9.25 -0.06 12.15
C LYS A 49 -7.82 0.43 11.89
N LEU A 50 -6.82 -0.42 12.10
CA LEU A 50 -5.42 -0.05 11.87
C LEU A 50 -5.13 0.20 10.39
N LEU A 51 -5.80 -0.56 9.51
CA LEU A 51 -5.71 -0.36 8.07
C LEU A 51 -6.39 0.95 7.66
N GLU A 52 -7.58 1.23 8.21
CA GLU A 52 -8.29 2.48 7.97
C GLU A 52 -7.44 3.70 8.39
N GLU A 53 -6.79 3.64 9.55
CA GLU A 53 -5.89 4.67 10.04
C GLU A 53 -4.68 4.88 9.10
N ALA A 54 -4.06 3.80 8.61
CA ALA A 54 -2.94 3.87 7.67
C ALA A 54 -3.36 4.48 6.31
N VAL A 55 -4.52 4.08 5.78
CA VAL A 55 -5.08 4.62 4.54
C VAL A 55 -5.40 6.10 4.70
N GLN A 56 -6.01 6.48 5.82
CA GLN A 56 -6.37 7.87 6.10
C GLN A 56 -5.12 8.74 6.26
N PHE A 57 -4.07 8.25 6.93
CA PHE A 57 -2.79 8.94 7.05
C PHE A 57 -2.18 9.30 5.70
N CYS A 58 -2.22 8.36 4.74
CA CYS A 58 -1.74 8.58 3.37
C CYS A 58 -2.64 9.54 2.59
N ARG A 59 -3.97 9.37 2.69
CA ARG A 59 -4.96 10.22 2.00
C ARG A 59 -4.84 11.68 2.41
N GLU A 60 -4.68 11.96 3.70
CA GLU A 60 -4.50 13.33 4.23
C GLU A 60 -3.27 14.05 3.65
N ARG A 61 -2.29 13.30 3.14
CA ARG A 61 -1.08 13.80 2.48
C ARG A 61 -1.16 13.74 0.95
N GLY A 62 -2.33 13.39 0.42
CA GLY A 62 -2.62 13.32 -1.00
C GLY A 62 -2.00 12.11 -1.71
N LEU A 63 -1.79 11.01 -0.99
CA LEU A 63 -1.43 9.71 -1.57
C LEU A 63 -2.64 8.78 -1.52
N GLU A 64 -3.10 8.35 -2.69
CA GLU A 64 -4.16 7.36 -2.83
C GLU A 64 -3.63 6.09 -3.51
N PHE A 65 -4.24 4.96 -3.16
CA PHE A 65 -3.83 3.65 -3.66
C PHE A 65 -4.83 3.13 -4.69
N TYR A 66 -4.31 2.43 -5.70
CA TYR A 66 -5.12 1.73 -6.69
C TYR A 66 -5.95 0.62 -6.04
N ALA A 67 -5.33 -0.16 -5.14
CA ALA A 67 -6.01 -1.15 -4.31
C ALA A 67 -5.29 -1.27 -2.96
N ILE A 68 -5.93 -1.97 -2.02
CA ILE A 68 -5.40 -2.21 -0.67
C ILE A 68 -5.47 -3.72 -0.42
N ASN A 69 -4.32 -4.37 -0.21
CA ASN A 69 -4.19 -5.82 0.04
C ASN A 69 -4.89 -6.72 -1.00
N LYS A 70 -5.06 -6.24 -2.24
CA LYS A 70 -5.76 -6.90 -3.33
C LYS A 70 -5.07 -6.62 -4.66
N ASP A 71 -5.18 -7.54 -5.62
CA ASP A 71 -4.61 -7.38 -6.96
C ASP A 71 -5.29 -6.23 -7.74
N TYR A 72 -6.57 -5.97 -7.46
CA TYR A 72 -7.38 -4.90 -8.08
C TYR A 72 -8.55 -4.49 -7.16
N PRO A 73 -9.09 -3.26 -7.28
CA PRO A 73 -10.06 -2.71 -6.31
C PRO A 73 -11.31 -3.58 -6.10
N GLU A 74 -11.82 -4.21 -7.16
CA GLU A 74 -13.05 -5.00 -7.14
C GLU A 74 -12.85 -6.49 -6.79
N GLU A 75 -11.62 -6.91 -6.42
CA GLU A 75 -11.33 -8.32 -6.19
C GLU A 75 -12.20 -8.91 -5.06
N LYS A 76 -12.85 -10.04 -5.39
CA LYS A 76 -13.62 -10.89 -4.49
C LYS A 76 -12.99 -12.28 -4.48
N VAL A 77 -12.38 -12.64 -3.35
CA VAL A 77 -11.70 -13.93 -3.13
C VAL A 77 -12.55 -15.12 -3.58
N GLU A 78 -13.83 -15.12 -3.22
CA GLU A 78 -14.79 -16.19 -3.52
C GLU A 78 -15.11 -16.37 -5.01
N LYS A 79 -14.84 -15.35 -5.84
CA LYS A 79 -15.21 -15.33 -7.26
C LYS A 79 -13.99 -15.33 -8.18
N ASN A 80 -12.79 -15.35 -7.64
CA ASN A 80 -11.56 -15.35 -8.42
C ASN A 80 -10.97 -16.77 -8.47
N GLN A 81 -11.20 -17.48 -9.58
CA GLN A 81 -10.66 -18.83 -9.81
C GLN A 81 -9.12 -18.87 -9.82
N ASN A 82 -8.47 -17.71 -10.01
CA ASN A 82 -7.02 -17.56 -9.97
C ASN A 82 -6.56 -16.80 -8.72
N PHE A 83 -7.34 -16.81 -7.63
CA PHE A 83 -6.97 -16.15 -6.39
C PHE A 83 -5.64 -16.69 -5.86
N SER A 84 -4.74 -15.77 -5.54
CA SER A 84 -3.50 -16.05 -4.84
C SER A 84 -3.46 -15.19 -3.60
N ARG A 85 -3.03 -15.76 -2.46
CA ARG A 85 -2.78 -14.98 -1.24
C ARG A 85 -1.68 -13.92 -1.46
N LYS A 86 -0.68 -14.25 -2.30
CA LYS A 86 0.39 -13.32 -2.67
C LYS A 86 -0.08 -12.46 -3.85
N LEU A 87 0.13 -11.15 -3.75
CA LEU A 87 -0.18 -10.20 -4.82
C LEU A 87 0.63 -10.49 -6.09
N LYS A 88 -0.02 -10.28 -7.24
CA LYS A 88 0.57 -10.41 -8.58
C LYS A 88 0.97 -9.03 -9.09
N VAL A 89 2.08 -8.54 -8.56
CA VAL A 89 2.65 -7.22 -8.91
C VAL A 89 3.98 -7.36 -9.64
N ASP A 90 4.37 -6.29 -10.34
CA ASP A 90 5.65 -6.22 -11.03
C ASP A 90 6.81 -5.99 -10.05
N LEU A 91 6.55 -5.26 -8.96
CA LEU A 91 7.56 -4.85 -7.98
C LEU A 91 6.98 -4.84 -6.56
N PHE A 92 7.77 -5.30 -5.60
CA PHE A 92 7.53 -5.12 -4.17
C PHE A 92 8.54 -4.10 -3.62
N ILE A 93 8.05 -3.13 -2.86
CA ILE A 93 8.86 -2.20 -2.05
C ILE A 93 8.52 -2.49 -0.60
N ASP A 94 9.47 -3.05 0.13
CA ASP A 94 9.35 -3.49 1.52
C ASP A 94 10.71 -3.29 2.20
N ASP A 95 10.73 -2.97 3.49
CA ASP A 95 11.96 -2.91 4.28
C ASP A 95 12.58 -4.30 4.53
N ARG A 96 11.90 -5.38 4.11
CA ARG A 96 12.29 -6.80 4.27
C ARG A 96 12.26 -7.59 2.97
#